data_AF-A0A1X7MVR2-F1
#
_entry.id   AF-A0A1X7MVR2-F1
#
_cell.length_a   1.000
_cell.length_b   1.000
_cell.length_c   1.000
_cell.angle_alpha   90.00
_cell.angle_beta   90.00
_cell.angle_gamma   90.00
#
_symmetry.space_group_name_H-M   'P 1'
#
loop_
_entity.id
_entity.type
_entity.pdbx_description
1 polymer ?
#
loop_
_entity_poly.entity_id
_entity_poly.type
_entity_poly.pdbx_seq_one_letter_code
_entity_poly.pdbx_strand_id
1 'polypeptide(L)'
;MGEVPLSLHVTAELKQQLEKEAHLSSKSASEIAEEAIVSYLDQQTRLRDMLDAAATEADKGVFISSEAMLPWIKDLFDGKKTPPPQPDVFLPQRTRR
;
A
#
# COMPACT_ATOMS: atom_id res chain seq x y z
N MET A 1 14.18 -6.40 24.26
CA MET A 1 14.31 -7.48 23.25
C MET A 1 15.70 -7.34 22.65
N GLY A 2 16.44 -8.42 22.47
CA GLY A 2 17.83 -8.36 21.98
C GLY A 2 17.87 -8.30 20.46
N GLU A 3 18.82 -7.54 19.92
CA GLU A 3 19.14 -7.54 18.49
C GLU A 3 19.77 -8.87 18.09
N VAL A 4 19.36 -9.41 16.94
CA VAL A 4 19.89 -10.67 16.39
C VAL A 4 20.51 -10.38 15.03
N PRO A 5 21.75 -10.83 14.76
CA PRO A 5 22.41 -10.54 13.49
C PRO A 5 21.70 -11.24 12.32
N LEU A 6 21.48 -10.50 11.24
CA LEU A 6 20.99 -11.02 9.96
C LEU A 6 22.12 -10.96 8.93
N SER A 7 22.52 -12.11 8.38
CA SER A 7 23.51 -12.19 7.30
C SER A 7 22.82 -12.26 5.93
N LEU A 8 23.13 -11.30 5.06
CA LEU A 8 22.56 -11.21 3.71
C LEU A 8 23.67 -11.26 2.67
N HIS A 9 23.43 -12.01 1.59
CA HIS A 9 24.24 -11.92 0.39
C HIS A 9 23.65 -10.83 -0.51
N VAL A 10 24.43 -9.80 -0.80
CA VAL A 10 24.05 -8.70 -1.66
C VAL A 10 25.01 -8.60 -2.84
N THR A 11 24.54 -8.04 -3.96
CA THR A 11 25.42 -7.78 -5.09
C THR A 11 26.42 -6.66 -4.75
N ALA A 12 27.53 -6.60 -5.49
CA ALA A 12 28.55 -5.58 -5.28
C ALA A 12 27.98 -4.16 -5.48
N GLU A 13 27.08 -4.01 -6.45
CA GLU A 13 26.40 -2.76 -6.78
C GLU A 13 25.49 -2.31 -5.63
N LEU A 14 24.70 -3.23 -5.06
CA LEU A 14 23.81 -2.92 -3.94
C LEU A 14 24.62 -2.52 -2.70
N LYS A 15 25.73 -3.22 -2.43
CA LYS A 15 26.64 -2.84 -1.35
C LYS A 15 27.19 -1.42 -1.52
N GLN A 16 27.64 -1.07 -2.73
CA GLN A 16 28.13 0.29 -3.02
C GLN A 16 27.05 1.35 -2.85
N GLN A 17 25.81 1.06 -3.25
CA GLN A 17 24.68 1.97 -3.06
C GLN A 17 24.38 2.21 -1.58
N LEU A 18 24.36 1.15 -0.77
CA LEU A 18 24.15 1.23 0.67
C LEU A 18 25.27 2.03 1.36
N GLU A 19 26.54 1.79 1.00
CA GLU A 19 27.69 2.53 1.55
C GLU A 19 27.67 4.02 1.17
N LYS A 20 27.26 4.34 -0.06
CA LYS A 20 27.12 5.73 -0.50
C LYS A 20 26.02 6.45 0.29
N GLU A 21 24.86 5.81 0.46
CA GLU A 21 23.75 6.40 1.21
C GLU A 21 24.08 6.54 2.69
N ALA A 22 24.74 5.54 3.27
CA ALA A 22 25.27 5.55 4.62
C ALA A 22 26.20 6.76 4.86
N HIS A 23 27.12 7.03 3.93
CA HIS A 23 27.99 8.20 4.00
C HIS A 23 27.21 9.53 3.95
N LEU A 24 26.20 9.65 3.08
CA LEU A 24 25.40 10.87 2.98
C LEU A 24 24.55 11.11 4.24
N SER A 25 24.05 10.04 4.83
CA SER A 25 23.15 10.06 5.98
C SER A 25 23.85 9.98 7.34
N SER A 26 25.19 9.89 7.37
CA SER A 26 25.99 9.68 8.59
C SER A 26 25.55 8.44 9.41
N LYS A 27 25.13 7.38 8.70
CA LYS A 27 24.72 6.09 9.27
C LYS A 27 25.64 4.98 8.76
N SER A 28 25.57 3.79 9.33
CA SER A 28 26.19 2.60 8.77
C SER A 28 25.33 2.00 7.65
N ALA A 29 25.96 1.25 6.73
CA ALA A 29 25.24 0.52 5.68
C ALA A 29 24.22 -0.47 6.27
N SER A 30 24.49 -1.03 7.46
CA SER A 30 23.58 -1.92 8.17
C SER A 30 22.33 -1.20 8.67
N GLU A 31 22.46 0.01 9.23
CA GLU A 31 21.32 0.82 9.67
C GLU A 31 20.44 1.25 8.48
N ILE A 32 21.05 1.63 7.35
CA ILE A 32 20.29 1.93 6.12
C ILE A 32 19.54 0.69 5.62
N ALA A 33 20.20 -0.48 5.65
CA ALA A 33 19.56 -1.73 5.24
C ALA A 33 18.41 -2.11 6.18
N GLU A 34 18.57 -1.93 7.49
CA GLU A 34 17.52 -2.18 8.48
C GLU A 34 16.31 -1.27 8.25
N GLU A 35 16.51 0.04 8.12
CA GLU A 35 15.44 1.01 7.85
C GLU A 35 14.69 0.69 6.56
N ALA A 36 15.43 0.30 5.51
CA ALA A 36 14.84 -0.11 4.24
C ALA A 36 13.98 -1.38 4.38
N ILE A 37 14.47 -2.38 5.14
CA ILE A 37 13.73 -3.62 5.41
C ILE A 37 12.46 -3.34 6.20
N VAL A 38 12.55 -2.56 7.28
CA VAL A 38 11.39 -2.16 8.09
C VAL A 38 10.36 -1.43 7.22
N SER A 39 10.79 -0.43 6.46
CA SER A 39 9.92 0.33 5.58
C SER A 39 9.24 -0.55 4.53
N TYR A 40 9.97 -1.51 3.95
CA TYR A 40 9.41 -2.46 3.00
C TYR A 40 8.34 -3.35 3.64
N LEU A 41 8.62 -3.94 4.80
CA LEU A 41 7.67 -4.82 5.51
C LEU A 41 6.41 -4.07 5.94
N ASP A 42 6.57 -2.84 6.39
CA ASP A 42 5.47 -1.94 6.73
C ASP A 42 4.58 -1.63 5.52
N GLN A 43 5.18 -1.31 4.37
CA GLN A 43 4.46 -1.08 3.12
C GLN A 43 3.70 -2.35 2.68
N GLN A 44 4.33 -3.51 2.78
CA GLN A 44 3.68 -4.78 2.43
C GLN A 44 2.51 -5.11 3.36
N THR A 45 2.66 -4.85 4.66
CA THR A 45 1.58 -5.05 5.63
C THR A 45 0.41 -4.14 5.33
N ARG A 46 0.66 -2.83 5.16
CA ARG A 46 -0.39 -1.86 4.78
C ARG A 46 -1.10 -2.23 3.49
N LEU A 47 -0.36 -2.68 2.47
CA LEU A 47 -0.95 -3.11 1.20
C LEU A 47 -1.88 -4.31 1.41
N ARG A 48 -1.45 -5.33 2.16
CA ARG A 48 -2.27 -6.51 2.45
C ARG A 48 -3.52 -6.14 3.23
N ASP A 49 -3.40 -5.31 4.26
CA ASP A 49 -4.53 -4.84 5.06
C ASP A 49 -5.53 -4.06 4.19
N MET A 50 -5.05 -3.18 3.30
CA MET A 50 -5.90 -2.46 2.35
C MET A 50 -6.62 -3.40 1.38
N LEU A 51 -5.92 -4.42 0.88
CA LEU A 51 -6.50 -5.42 -0.01
C LEU A 51 -7.54 -6.28 0.71
N ASP A 52 -7.26 -6.70 1.95
CA ASP A 52 -8.18 -7.49 2.77
C ASP A 52 -9.44 -6.68 3.16
N ALA A 53 -9.27 -5.40 3.46
CA ALA A 53 -10.39 -4.50 3.69
C ALA A 53 -11.23 -4.30 2.42
N ALA A 54 -10.59 -4.04 1.27
CA ALA A 54 -11.28 -3.89 -0.01
C ALA A 54 -11.99 -5.19 -0.43
N ALA A 55 -11.36 -6.33 -0.21
CA ALA A 55 -11.92 -7.66 -0.37
C ALA A 55 -13.18 -7.87 0.48
N THR A 56 -13.10 -7.54 1.76
CA THR A 56 -14.21 -7.68 2.71
C THR A 56 -15.38 -6.77 2.32
N GLU A 57 -15.09 -5.55 1.85
CA GLU A 57 -16.12 -4.62 1.36
C GLU A 57 -16.79 -5.17 0.09
N ALA A 58 -16.00 -5.67 -0.87
CA ALA A 58 -16.51 -6.24 -2.10
C ALA A 58 -17.39 -7.49 -1.85
N ASP A 59 -17.06 -8.29 -0.83
CA ASP A 59 -17.85 -9.47 -0.45
C ASP A 59 -19.27 -9.12 0.04
N LYS A 60 -19.51 -7.87 0.48
CA LYS A 60 -20.86 -7.37 0.79
C LYS A 60 -21.76 -7.27 -0.43
N GLY A 61 -21.18 -7.25 -1.64
CA GLY A 61 -21.91 -7.23 -2.89
C GLY A 61 -22.53 -5.87 -3.23
N VAL A 62 -22.14 -4.78 -2.56
CA VAL A 62 -22.73 -3.44 -2.74
C VAL A 62 -21.74 -2.55 -3.47
N PHE A 63 -22.09 -2.11 -4.68
CA PHE A 63 -21.20 -1.32 -5.54
C PHE A 63 -21.92 -0.12 -6.17
N ILE A 64 -21.13 0.84 -6.62
CA ILE A 64 -21.58 1.98 -7.42
C ILE A 64 -21.13 1.73 -8.87
N SER A 65 -22.05 1.82 -9.81
CA SER A 65 -21.78 1.64 -11.24
C SER A 65 -20.84 2.72 -11.78
N SER A 66 -20.15 2.41 -12.87
CA SER A 66 -19.36 3.40 -13.59
C SER A 66 -20.22 4.55 -14.12
N GLU A 67 -21.49 4.29 -14.45
CA GLU A 67 -22.44 5.31 -14.93
C GLU A 67 -22.74 6.36 -13.86
N ALA A 68 -22.83 5.96 -12.59
CA ALA A 68 -22.99 6.88 -11.46
C ALA A 68 -21.66 7.50 -10.99
N MET A 69 -20.56 6.73 -11.04
CA MET A 69 -19.26 7.13 -10.50
C MET A 69 -18.50 8.13 -11.40
N LEU A 70 -18.48 7.93 -12.72
CA LEU A 70 -17.70 8.78 -13.64
C LEU A 70 -18.17 10.24 -13.67
N PRO A 71 -19.49 10.55 -13.73
CA PRO A 71 -19.96 11.93 -13.66
C PRO A 71 -19.61 12.60 -12.33
N TRP A 72 -19.69 11.86 -11.22
CA TRP A 72 -19.33 12.38 -9.91
C TRP A 72 -17.84 12.71 -9.81
N ILE A 73 -16.96 11.83 -10.32
CA ILE A 73 -15.51 12.12 -10.39
C ILE A 73 -15.24 13.38 -11.22
N LYS A 74 -15.90 13.51 -12.39
CA LYS A 74 -15.76 14.70 -13.23
C LYS A 74 -16.14 15.97 -12.47
N ASP A 75 -17.27 15.95 -11.78
CA ASP A 75 -17.73 17.09 -10.99
C ASP A 75 -16.76 17.43 -9.85
N LEU A 76 -16.14 16.42 -9.24
CA LEU A 76 -15.09 16.59 -8.22
C LEU A 76 -13.86 17.31 -8.78
N PHE A 77 -13.37 16.91 -9.96
CA PHE A 77 -12.26 17.57 -10.65
C PHE A 77 -12.62 18.98 -11.13
N ASP A 78 -13.88 19.22 -11.48
CA ASP A 78 -14.41 20.54 -11.84
C ASP A 78 -14.68 21.43 -10.61
N GLY A 79 -14.39 20.96 -9.39
CA GLY A 79 -14.55 21.70 -8.13
C GLY A 79 -16.00 21.88 -7.67
N LYS A 80 -16.93 21.10 -8.22
CA LYS A 80 -18.34 21.10 -7.80
C LYS A 80 -18.50 20.31 -6.51
N LYS A 81 -19.43 20.73 -5.66
CA LYS A 81 -19.77 20.05 -4.41
C LYS A 81 -20.94 19.10 -4.59
N THR A 82 -20.79 18.10 -5.45
CA THR A 82 -21.79 17.04 -5.61
C THR A 82 -21.55 15.93 -4.57
N PRO A 83 -22.62 15.43 -3.91
CA PRO A 83 -22.48 14.34 -2.96
C PRO A 83 -22.04 13.05 -3.67
N PRO A 84 -21.35 12.13 -2.97
CA PRO A 84 -20.99 10.84 -3.53
C PRO A 84 -22.24 10.06 -3.97
N PRO A 85 -22.18 9.36 -5.11
CA PRO A 85 -23.29 8.56 -5.62
C PRO A 85 -23.64 7.43 -4.65
N GLN A 86 -24.92 7.04 -4.64
CA GLN A 86 -25.39 5.89 -3.86
C GLN A 86 -25.09 4.58 -4.61
N PRO A 87 -24.95 3.45 -3.89
CA PRO A 87 -24.87 2.15 -4.53
C PRO A 87 -26.12 1.82 -5.34
N ASP A 88 -25.91 1.35 -6.56
CA ASP A 88 -26.93 0.98 -7.53
C ASP A 88 -26.72 -0.44 -8.10
N VAL A 89 -25.59 -1.08 -7.75
CA VAL A 89 -25.27 -2.45 -8.13
C VAL A 89 -25.23 -3.34 -6.88
N PHE A 90 -26.08 -4.37 -6.87
CA PHE A 90 -26.23 -5.31 -5.75
C PHE A 90 -26.04 -6.75 -6.22
N LEU A 91 -24.97 -7.38 -5.77
CA LEU A 91 -24.61 -8.78 -6.05
C LEU A 91 -24.84 -9.64 -4.81
N PRO A 92 -25.06 -10.97 -4.96
CA PRO A 92 -25.09 -11.88 -3.82
C PRO A 92 -23.80 -11.81 -3.01
N GLN A 93 -23.93 -11.83 -1.68
CA GLN A 93 -22.76 -11.83 -0.81
C GLN A 93 -21.91 -13.07 -1.05
N ARG A 94 -20.60 -12.87 -1.20
CA ARG A 94 -19.64 -13.97 -1.33
C ARG A 94 -19.15 -14.37 0.05
N THR A 95 -19.42 -15.61 0.44
CA THR A 95 -18.80 -16.22 1.62
C THR A 95 -17.49 -16.87 1.21
N ARG A 96 -16.35 -16.34 1.67
CA ARG A 96 -15.05 -17.00 1.49
C ARG A 96 -15.02 -18.25 2.37
N ARG A 97 -14.65 -19.41 1.79
CA ARG A 97 -14.34 -20.64 2.51
C ARG A 97 -12.86 -20.67 2.86
#